data_AF-A0A927TAC9-F1
#
_entry.id   AF-A0A927TAC9-F1
#
_cell.length_a   1.000
_cell.length_b   1.000
_cell.length_c   1.000
_cell.angle_alpha   90.00
_cell.angle_beta   90.00
_cell.angle_gamma   90.00
#
_symmetry.space_group_name_H-M   'P 1'
#
loop_
_entity.id
_entity.type
_entity.pdbx_description
1 polymer ?
#
loop_
_entity_poly.entity_id
_entity_poly.type
_entity_poly.pdbx_seq_one_letter_code
_entity_poly.pdbx_strand_id
1 'polypeptide(L)'
;MHPVFEEITPGWLDRAHVYTGSIGDFRYRFEQKNKGTSILASVYTVWCYEVAKDVHEKEFPWDDAGISDLRNWLQQYYDAYTSTGELPDTEA
;
A
#
# COMPACT_ATOMS: atom_id res chain seq x y z
N MET A 1 4.86 9.74 10.46
CA MET A 1 4.52 8.57 9.65
C MET A 1 3.98 7.50 10.58
N HIS A 2 3.04 6.66 10.17
CA HIS A 2 2.50 5.57 10.98
C HIS A 2 3.61 4.53 11.18
N PRO A 3 3.85 4.03 12.41
CA PRO A 3 5.01 3.18 12.71
C PRO A 3 5.07 1.91 11.84
N VAL A 4 3.92 1.35 11.49
CA VAL A 4 3.82 0.17 10.59
C VAL A 4 4.43 0.44 9.21
N PHE A 5 4.30 1.66 8.67
CA PHE A 5 4.86 2.00 7.36
C PHE A 5 6.38 2.19 7.41
N GLU A 6 6.93 2.65 8.54
CA GLU A 6 8.37 2.80 8.73
C GLU A 6 9.11 1.45 8.67
N GLU A 7 8.45 0.37 9.06
CA GLU A 7 9.00 -0.99 9.05
C GLU A 7 9.08 -1.61 7.64
N ILE A 8 8.36 -1.07 6.65
CA ILE A 8 8.28 -1.63 5.28
C ILE A 8 9.60 -1.40 4.58
N THR A 9 10.54 -2.34 4.62
CA THR A 9 11.84 -2.27 3.94
C THR A 9 11.88 -3.20 2.73
N PRO A 10 12.82 -3.01 1.77
CA PRO A 10 13.00 -3.93 0.64
C PRO A 10 13.16 -5.39 1.09
N GLY A 11 13.97 -5.64 2.14
CA GLY A 11 14.19 -6.99 2.67
C GLY A 11 12.99 -7.55 3.44
N TRP A 12 12.08 -6.70 3.92
CA TRP A 12 10.82 -7.16 4.51
C TRP A 12 9.84 -7.64 3.44
N LEU A 13 9.79 -6.96 2.28
CA LEU A 13 8.93 -7.32 1.14
C LEU A 13 9.38 -8.60 0.42
N ASP A 14 10.65 -8.99 0.56
CA ASP A 14 11.18 -10.25 0.04
C ASP A 14 10.57 -11.50 0.69
N ARG A 15 9.96 -11.35 1.88
CA ARG A 15 9.41 -12.47 2.66
C ARG A 15 8.22 -13.17 1.99
N ALA A 16 7.51 -12.49 1.09
CA ALA A 16 6.34 -13.05 0.41
C ALA A 16 6.07 -12.40 -0.95
N HIS A 17 5.62 -13.21 -1.92
CA HIS A 17 5.21 -12.72 -3.24
C HIS A 17 4.03 -11.75 -3.19
N VAL A 18 3.12 -11.97 -2.23
CA VAL A 18 2.01 -11.09 -1.91
C VAL A 18 2.00 -10.87 -0.41
N TYR A 19 1.95 -9.62 0.01
CA TYR A 19 1.78 -9.22 1.39
C TYR A 19 0.46 -8.44 1.54
N THR A 20 -0.29 -8.70 2.60
CA THR A 20 -1.49 -7.93 2.95
C THR A 20 -1.38 -7.47 4.40
N GLY A 21 -1.78 -6.23 4.64
CA GLY A 21 -1.82 -5.65 5.98
C GLY A 21 -3.04 -4.75 6.15
N SER A 22 -3.28 -4.37 7.40
CA SER A 22 -4.39 -3.48 7.74
C SER A 22 -4.11 -2.68 8.99
N ILE A 23 -4.62 -1.44 9.03
CA ILE A 23 -4.63 -0.57 10.20
C ILE A 23 -6.08 -0.17 10.45
N GLY A 24 -6.75 -0.84 11.39
CA GLY A 24 -8.21 -0.74 11.51
C GLY A 24 -8.89 -1.28 10.24
N ASP A 25 -9.76 -0.48 9.64
CA ASP A 25 -10.43 -0.79 8.36
C ASP A 25 -9.64 -0.37 7.12
N PHE A 26 -8.56 0.41 7.28
CA PHE A 26 -7.64 0.72 6.19
C PHE A 26 -6.83 -0.53 5.82
N ARG A 27 -6.94 -1.00 4.58
CA ARG A 27 -6.26 -2.20 4.10
C ARG A 27 -5.25 -1.83 3.03
N TYR A 28 -4.15 -2.55 3.01
CA TYR A 28 -3.12 -2.41 1.98
C TYR A 28 -2.60 -3.78 1.56
N ARG A 29 -2.22 -3.90 0.29
CA ARG A 29 -1.68 -5.09 -0.34
C ARG A 29 -0.45 -4.71 -1.15
N PHE A 30 0.58 -5.52 -1.08
CA PHE A 30 1.78 -5.41 -1.91
C PHE A 30 1.95 -6.69 -2.70
N GLU A 31 2.11 -6.60 -4.00
CA GLU A 31 2.41 -7.73 -4.87
C GLU A 31 3.72 -7.49 -5.60
N GLN A 32 4.60 -8.48 -5.56
CA GLN A 32 5.84 -8.45 -6.32
C GLN A 32 5.53 -8.62 -7.81
N LYS A 33 5.93 -7.64 -8.62
CA LYS A 33 5.82 -7.66 -10.08
C LYS A 33 7.20 -7.80 -10.72
N ASN A 34 7.20 -8.12 -12.01
CA ASN A 34 8.40 -8.12 -12.86
C ASN A 34 9.58 -8.97 -12.31
N LYS A 35 9.28 -10.13 -11.71
CA LYS A 35 10.28 -11.01 -11.06
C LYS A 35 11.04 -10.34 -9.90
N GLY A 36 10.39 -9.44 -9.18
CA GLY A 36 10.95 -8.77 -8.01
C GLY A 36 11.69 -7.46 -8.29
N THR A 37 11.41 -6.81 -9.43
CA THR A 37 11.97 -5.49 -9.73
C THR A 37 11.00 -4.34 -9.43
N SER A 38 9.72 -4.63 -9.27
CA SER A 38 8.70 -3.65 -8.89
C SER A 38 7.68 -4.24 -7.91
N ILE A 39 6.97 -3.36 -7.22
CA ILE A 39 5.92 -3.67 -6.26
C ILE A 39 4.65 -2.94 -6.70
N LEU A 40 3.59 -3.70 -6.91
CA LEU A 40 2.24 -3.15 -7.06
C LEU A 40 1.64 -3.01 -5.67
N ALA A 41 1.39 -1.78 -5.24
CA ALA A 41 0.73 -1.49 -3.98
C ALA A 41 -0.73 -1.12 -4.22
N SER A 42 -1.63 -1.74 -3.47
CA SER A 42 -3.07 -1.54 -3.56
C SER A 42 -3.62 -1.15 -2.18
N VAL A 43 -4.44 -0.10 -2.08
CA VAL A 43 -5.14 0.31 -0.84
C VAL A 43 -6.65 0.26 -1.04
N TYR A 44 -7.38 -0.12 0.00
CA TYR A 44 -8.83 -0.31 -0.05
C TYR A 44 -9.42 -0.33 1.38
N THR A 45 -10.73 -0.20 1.52
CA THR A 45 -11.44 -0.16 2.83
C THR A 45 -12.36 -1.34 3.08
N VAL A 46 -12.77 -2.07 2.03
CA VAL A 46 -13.66 -3.24 2.15
C VAL A 46 -12.87 -4.49 2.56
N TRP A 47 -13.45 -5.30 3.44
CA TRP A 47 -12.80 -6.52 3.98
C TRP A 47 -12.35 -7.53 2.89
N CYS A 48 -13.05 -7.56 1.75
CA CYS A 48 -12.73 -8.39 0.59
C CYS A 48 -12.19 -7.54 -0.56
N TYR A 49 -10.93 -7.78 -0.93
CA TYR A 49 -10.28 -7.13 -2.07
C TYR A 49 -11.07 -7.26 -3.38
N GLU A 50 -11.63 -8.44 -3.66
CA GLU A 50 -12.42 -8.70 -4.89
C GLU A 50 -13.77 -7.96 -4.94
N VAL A 51 -14.23 -7.44 -3.80
CA VAL A 51 -15.51 -6.72 -3.67
C VAL A 51 -15.30 -5.22 -3.46
N ALA A 52 -14.07 -4.82 -3.12
CA ALA A 52 -13.70 -3.42 -2.95
C ALA A 52 -13.87 -2.68 -4.27
N LYS A 53 -14.53 -1.52 -4.23
CA LYS A 53 -14.73 -0.65 -5.40
C LYS A 53 -13.79 0.56 -5.38
N ASP A 54 -13.24 0.84 -4.21
CA ASP A 54 -12.32 1.90 -3.83
C ASP A 54 -10.85 1.41 -3.85
N VAL A 55 -10.53 0.44 -4.71
CA VAL A 55 -9.15 -0.05 -4.84
C VAL A 55 -8.32 0.96 -5.61
N HIS A 56 -7.32 1.53 -4.95
CA HIS A 56 -6.31 2.36 -5.61
C HIS A 56 -5.00 1.59 -5.69
N GLU A 57 -4.45 1.49 -6.90
CA GLU A 57 -3.23 0.74 -7.16
C GLU A 57 -2.17 1.65 -7.75
N LYS A 58 -0.93 1.51 -7.26
CA LYS A 58 0.23 2.21 -7.82
C LYS A 58 1.44 1.29 -7.82
N GLU A 59 2.18 1.28 -8.93
CA GLU A 59 3.44 0.54 -9.04
C GLU A 59 4.62 1.40 -8.57
N PHE A 60 5.51 0.79 -7.82
CA PHE A 60 6.74 1.39 -7.32
C PHE A 60 7.93 0.49 -7.65
N PRO A 61 9.12 1.07 -7.90
CA PRO A 61 10.32 0.26 -8.09
C PRO A 61 10.77 -0.36 -6.76
N TRP A 62 11.38 -1.54 -6.83
CA TRP A 62 11.88 -2.26 -5.66
C TRP A 62 13.30 -1.81 -5.29
N ASP A 63 13.43 -0.54 -4.92
CA ASP A 63 14.65 0.07 -4.40
C ASP A 63 14.32 0.99 -3.21
N ASP A 64 15.31 1.39 -2.42
CA ASP A 64 15.09 2.24 -1.23
C ASP A 64 14.31 3.53 -1.52
N ALA A 65 14.53 4.17 -2.69
CA ALA A 65 13.78 5.37 -3.06
C ALA A 65 12.33 5.03 -3.43
N GLY A 66 12.11 3.95 -4.18
CA GLY A 66 10.77 3.44 -4.49
C GLY A 66 9.98 3.04 -3.26
N ILE A 67 10.61 2.36 -2.29
CA ILE A 67 10.00 2.02 -1.01
C ILE A 67 9.71 3.27 -0.19
N SER A 68 10.57 4.29 -0.22
CA SER A 68 10.27 5.56 0.43
C SER A 68 9.04 6.25 -0.20
N ASP A 69 8.90 6.25 -1.53
CA ASP A 69 7.71 6.80 -2.22
C ASP A 69 6.45 5.99 -1.87
N LEU A 70 6.57 4.66 -1.81
CA LEU A 70 5.50 3.76 -1.37
C LEU A 70 5.00 4.10 0.04
N ARG A 71 5.93 4.28 1.00
CA ARG A 71 5.58 4.64 2.39
C ARG A 71 4.87 6.00 2.46
N ASN A 72 5.37 6.98 1.71
CA ASN A 72 4.76 8.31 1.63
C ASN A 72 3.36 8.25 0.99
N TRP A 73 3.17 7.43 -0.03
CA TRP A 73 1.88 7.22 -0.67
C TRP A 73 0.89 6.54 0.29
N LEU A 74 1.28 5.47 0.98
CA LEU A 74 0.47 4.82 2.02
C LEU A 74 0.08 5.80 3.13
N GLN A 75 1.02 6.62 3.57
CA GLN A 75 0.78 7.62 4.60
C GLN A 75 -0.25 8.67 4.15
N GLN A 76 -0.19 9.13 2.90
CA GLN A 76 -1.16 10.10 2.36
C GLN A 76 -2.57 9.50 2.33
N TYR A 77 -2.71 8.27 1.85
CA TYR A 77 -4.01 7.60 1.82
C TYR A 77 -4.55 7.31 3.23
N TYR A 78 -3.68 6.92 4.15
CA TYR A 78 -4.06 6.70 5.54
C TYR A 78 -4.47 8.00 6.26
N ASP A 79 -3.75 9.10 6.03
CA ASP A 79 -4.08 10.41 6.61
C ASP A 79 -5.41 10.95 6.08
N ALA A 80 -5.65 10.82 4.78
CA ALA A 80 -6.94 11.12 4.17
C ALA A 80 -8.06 10.26 4.77
N TYR A 81 -7.85 8.94 4.83
CA TYR A 81 -8.80 7.99 5.41
C TYR A 81 -9.12 8.30 6.88
N THR A 82 -8.12 8.64 7.69
CA THR A 82 -8.34 8.98 9.11
C THR A 82 -9.04 10.33 9.29
N SER A 83 -8.93 11.24 8.32
CA SER A 83 -9.56 12.55 8.34
C SER A 83 -11.02 12.52 7.87
N THR A 84 -11.32 11.76 6.81
CA THR A 84 -12.65 11.73 6.16
C THR A 84 -13.44 10.46 6.46
N GLY A 85 -12.78 9.37 6.84
CA GLY A 85 -13.35 8.03 6.94
C GLY A 85 -13.41 7.27 5.60
N GLU A 86 -12.93 7.88 4.52
CA GLU A 86 -13.03 7.37 3.15
C GLU A 86 -11.68 7.52 2.43
N LEU A 87 -11.37 6.63 1.47
CA LEU A 87 -10.16 6.81 0.67
C LEU A 87 -10.33 7.98 -0.30
N PRO A 88 -9.27 8.77 -0.54
CA PRO A 88 -9.36 9.87 -1.48
C PRO A 88 -9.51 9.33 -2.91
N ASP A 89 -10.50 9.86 -3.66
CA ASP A 89 -10.65 9.73 -5.12
C ASP A 89 -9.46 10.39 -5.84
N THR A 90 -8.27 9.83 -5.65
CA THR A 90 -7.10 10.27 -6.37
C THR A 90 -7.10 9.47 -7.66
N GLU A 91 -7.70 10.05 -8.69
CA GLU A 91 -7.58 9.61 -10.07
C GLU A 91 -6.07 9.60 -10.41
N ALA A 92 -5.50 8.40 -10.49
CA ALA A 92 -4.11 8.18 -10.88
C ALA A 92 -4.01 8.04 -12.40
#